data_AF-A0A920UGS1-F1
#
_entry.id   AF-A0A920UGS1-F1
#
_cell.length_a   1.000
_cell.length_b   1.000
_cell.length_c   1.000
_cell.angle_alpha   90.00
_cell.angle_beta   90.00
_cell.angle_gamma   90.00
#
_symmetry.space_group_name_H-M   'P 1'
#
loop_
_entity.id
_entity.type
_entity.pdbx_description
1 polymer ?
#
loop_
_entity_poly.entity_id
_entity_poly.type
_entity_poly.pdbx_seq_one_letter_code
_entity_poly.pdbx_strand_id
1 'polypeptide(L)'
;MSFIVRKFNFLFLRIRYQGFRLWLHYVRFIENLLESLMRRWLLKGELLHTFLNKSQPYLHSEKQALIDSVKTRKVIIFSFRTLHFLDWFAPIHLALERLYPEKYEVFYINFGATLHRIGTGFEYLRYHRKVEERMLLLGVSPLRHFSHQELAEFSSFPEPAVHLTCESIRQETFSITQRIYLPHYALPKAIDKGLPENIRFNHLFLPTRPPYTYQQLNEKFPDNVKVHSVGYPKLHAVVQSNVKHFKDNERPVVIYAPSLEINLLFDALDKGLLDIIKKLTQYLFVIKLHPSLASRRHYVTSFISRQLDDAENIQFNDLAGIPGTGRRIISHDY
;
A
#
# COMPACT_ATOMS: atom_id res chain seq x y z
N MET A 1 0.92 3.41 -40.11
CA MET A 1 -0.40 2.99 -39.59
C MET A 1 -1.37 4.16 -39.77
N SER A 2 -2.48 3.98 -40.50
CA SER A 2 -3.42 5.06 -40.86
C SER A 2 -4.11 5.68 -39.64
N PHE A 3 -4.32 7.00 -39.64
CA PHE A 3 -5.03 7.78 -38.61
C PHE A 3 -6.44 7.24 -38.31
N ILE A 4 -7.08 6.63 -39.31
CA ILE A 4 -8.42 6.02 -39.21
C ILE A 4 -8.36 4.72 -38.38
N VAL A 5 -7.33 3.89 -38.60
CA VAL A 5 -7.10 2.65 -37.83
C VAL A 5 -6.81 2.98 -36.36
N ARG A 6 -6.08 4.07 -36.10
CA ARG A 6 -5.84 4.59 -34.73
C ARG A 6 -7.14 5.01 -34.03
N LYS A 7 -8.03 5.76 -34.69
CA LYS A 7 -9.32 6.18 -34.12
C LYS A 7 -10.26 4.99 -33.85
N PHE A 8 -10.30 4.00 -34.74
CA PHE A 8 -11.12 2.80 -34.56
C PHE A 8 -10.63 1.94 -33.39
N ASN A 9 -9.31 1.74 -33.27
CA ASN A 9 -8.72 1.05 -32.12
C ASN A 9 -9.05 1.77 -30.81
N PHE A 10 -9.03 3.11 -30.81
CA PHE A 10 -9.39 3.92 -29.64
C PHE A 10 -10.88 3.83 -29.26
N LEU A 11 -11.78 3.76 -30.25
CA LEU A 11 -13.21 3.59 -30.01
C LEU A 11 -13.51 2.18 -29.45
N PHE A 12 -12.91 1.13 -30.03
CA PHE A 12 -13.01 -0.23 -29.51
C PHE A 12 -12.41 -0.37 -28.12
N LEU A 13 -11.29 0.33 -27.85
CA LEU A 13 -10.70 0.44 -26.53
C LEU A 13 -11.68 1.05 -25.53
N ARG A 14 -12.37 2.15 -25.90
CA ARG A 14 -13.40 2.79 -25.05
C ARG A 14 -14.63 1.92 -24.80
N ILE A 15 -15.08 1.16 -25.80
CA ILE A 15 -16.22 0.24 -25.65
C ILE A 15 -15.86 -0.94 -24.74
N ARG A 16 -14.70 -1.57 -24.96
CA ARG A 16 -14.18 -2.64 -24.08
C ARG A 16 -13.95 -2.13 -22.65
N TYR A 17 -13.49 -0.89 -22.51
CA TYR A 17 -13.35 -0.20 -21.24
C TYR A 17 -14.69 -0.01 -20.51
N GLN A 18 -15.77 0.37 -21.20
CA GLN A 18 -17.11 0.50 -20.64
C GLN A 18 -17.70 -0.86 -20.23
N GLY A 19 -17.57 -1.90 -21.07
CA GLY A 19 -18.06 -3.25 -20.78
C GLY A 19 -17.39 -3.88 -19.55
N PHE A 20 -16.09 -3.72 -19.40
CA PHE A 20 -15.37 -4.22 -18.22
C PHE A 20 -15.70 -3.43 -16.94
N ARG A 21 -15.98 -2.12 -17.06
CA ARG A 21 -16.49 -1.31 -15.96
C ARG A 21 -17.83 -1.80 -15.43
N LEU A 22 -18.73 -2.21 -16.33
CA LEU A 22 -20.02 -2.81 -15.98
C LEU A 22 -19.83 -4.16 -15.27
N TRP A 23 -18.95 -5.04 -15.77
CA TRP A 23 -18.69 -6.34 -15.14
C TRP A 23 -18.12 -6.21 -13.71
N LEU A 24 -17.14 -5.33 -13.49
CA LEU A 24 -16.61 -5.09 -12.13
C LEU A 24 -17.65 -4.53 -11.18
N HIS A 25 -18.50 -3.62 -11.68
CA HIS A 25 -19.60 -3.09 -10.88
C HIS A 25 -20.58 -4.20 -10.48
N TYR A 26 -20.83 -5.14 -11.40
CA TYR A 26 -21.67 -6.30 -11.16
C TYR A 26 -21.07 -7.28 -10.14
N VAL A 27 -19.77 -7.61 -10.22
CA VAL A 27 -19.09 -8.45 -9.21
C VAL A 27 -19.16 -7.80 -7.83
N ARG A 28 -18.86 -6.50 -7.73
CA ARG A 28 -18.93 -5.77 -6.47
C ARG A 28 -20.35 -5.69 -5.92
N PHE A 29 -21.34 -5.58 -6.81
CA PHE A 29 -22.75 -5.64 -6.43
C PHE A 29 -23.11 -7.01 -5.84
N ILE A 30 -22.66 -8.11 -6.45
CA ILE A 30 -22.86 -9.47 -5.92
C ILE A 30 -22.19 -9.63 -4.56
N GLU A 31 -20.94 -9.19 -4.41
CA GLU A 31 -20.21 -9.28 -3.13
C GLU A 31 -20.93 -8.50 -2.03
N ASN A 32 -21.38 -7.28 -2.33
CA ASN A 32 -22.16 -6.46 -1.38
C ASN A 32 -23.50 -7.12 -1.04
N LEU A 33 -24.17 -7.74 -2.03
CA LEU A 33 -25.42 -8.46 -1.81
C LEU A 33 -25.21 -9.68 -0.90
N LEU A 34 -24.17 -10.47 -1.19
CA LEU A 34 -23.78 -11.62 -0.36
C LEU A 34 -23.42 -11.18 1.06
N GLU A 35 -22.64 -10.11 1.21
CA GLU A 35 -22.30 -9.56 2.52
C GLU A 35 -23.55 -9.09 3.28
N SER A 36 -24.48 -8.41 2.60
CA SER A 36 -25.74 -7.99 3.21
C SER A 36 -26.60 -9.19 3.63
N LEU A 37 -26.64 -10.25 2.82
CA LEU A 37 -27.36 -11.48 3.15
C LEU A 37 -26.69 -12.19 4.32
N MET A 38 -25.38 -12.39 4.30
CA MET A 38 -24.64 -12.99 5.41
C MET A 38 -24.83 -12.19 6.69
N ARG A 39 -24.74 -10.87 6.63
CA ARG A 39 -24.97 -10.01 7.80
C ARG A 39 -26.36 -10.21 8.39
N ARG A 40 -27.39 -10.27 7.55
CA ARG A 40 -28.78 -10.38 8.00
C ARG A 40 -29.14 -11.80 8.48
N TRP A 41 -28.65 -12.82 7.80
CA TRP A 41 -29.11 -14.20 7.99
C TRP A 41 -28.14 -15.07 8.80
N LEU A 42 -26.83 -14.84 8.70
CA LEU A 42 -25.78 -15.64 9.37
C LEU A 42 -25.18 -14.92 10.58
N LEU A 43 -24.85 -13.63 10.43
CA LEU A 43 -24.12 -12.87 11.44
C LEU A 43 -25.02 -12.10 12.42
N LYS A 44 -26.35 -12.29 12.35
CA LYS A 44 -27.34 -11.63 13.22
C LYS A 44 -27.17 -10.09 13.33
N GLY A 45 -26.74 -9.45 12.24
CA GLY A 45 -26.52 -8.01 12.16
C GLY A 45 -25.08 -7.54 12.45
N GLU A 46 -24.19 -8.44 12.91
CA GLU A 46 -22.78 -8.14 13.18
C GLU A 46 -21.98 -7.88 11.90
N LEU A 47 -20.95 -7.03 11.98
CA LEU A 47 -20.03 -6.79 10.87
C LEU A 47 -19.15 -8.03 10.64
N LEU A 48 -18.89 -8.35 9.37
CA LEU A 48 -18.11 -9.53 8.98
C LEU A 48 -16.71 -9.56 9.63
N HIS A 49 -16.04 -8.41 9.69
CA HIS A 49 -14.72 -8.28 10.33
C HIS A 49 -14.77 -8.59 11.84
N THR A 50 -15.74 -8.02 12.55
CA THR A 50 -15.94 -8.25 13.99
C THR A 50 -16.24 -9.72 14.29
N PHE A 51 -17.10 -10.34 13.47
CA PHE A 51 -17.38 -11.77 13.60
C PHE A 51 -16.11 -12.63 13.43
N LEU A 52 -15.27 -12.31 12.43
CA LEU A 52 -14.03 -13.05 12.19
C LEU A 52 -13.02 -12.89 13.33
N ASN A 53 -12.86 -11.69 13.87
CA ASN A 53 -12.03 -11.46 15.05
C ASN A 53 -12.49 -12.32 16.24
N LYS A 54 -13.80 -12.32 16.53
CA LYS A 54 -14.38 -13.15 17.60
C LYS A 54 -14.20 -14.65 17.37
N SER A 55 -14.19 -15.09 16.12
CA SER A 55 -13.96 -16.49 15.75
C SER A 55 -12.51 -16.95 15.93
N GLN A 56 -11.57 -16.04 16.24
CA GLN A 56 -10.15 -16.32 16.44
C GLN A 56 -9.69 -15.95 17.86
N PRO A 57 -10.23 -16.59 18.91
CA PRO A 57 -9.94 -16.23 20.30
C PRO A 57 -8.46 -16.40 20.67
N TYR A 58 -7.77 -17.36 20.05
CA TYR A 58 -6.34 -17.57 20.24
C TYR A 58 -5.52 -16.35 19.77
N LEU A 59 -5.77 -15.85 18.57
CA LEU A 59 -5.07 -14.68 18.03
C LEU A 59 -5.33 -13.43 18.90
N HIS A 60 -6.57 -13.27 19.37
CA HIS A 60 -6.91 -12.19 20.30
C HIS A 60 -6.09 -12.31 21.60
N SER A 61 -5.96 -13.52 22.17
CA SER A 61 -5.16 -13.75 23.37
C SER A 61 -3.67 -13.47 23.17
N GLU A 62 -3.09 -13.82 22.02
CA GLU A 62 -1.69 -13.52 21.69
C GLU A 62 -1.45 -12.02 21.54
N LYS A 63 -2.36 -11.30 20.88
CA LYS A 63 -2.30 -9.84 20.76
C LYS A 63 -2.43 -9.14 22.12
N GLN A 64 -3.32 -9.63 22.98
CA GLN A 64 -3.46 -9.12 24.34
C GLN A 64 -2.20 -9.38 25.17
N ALA A 65 -1.63 -10.59 25.11
CA ALA A 65 -0.37 -10.92 25.78
C ALA A 65 0.79 -10.03 25.28
N LEU A 66 0.84 -9.75 23.98
CA LEU A 66 1.80 -8.80 23.42
C LEU A 66 1.61 -7.40 24.02
N ILE A 67 0.38 -6.88 24.04
CA ILE A 67 0.04 -5.58 24.65
C ILE A 67 0.45 -5.52 26.13
N ASP A 68 0.16 -6.58 26.90
CA ASP A 68 0.46 -6.65 28.31
C ASP A 68 1.96 -6.72 28.61
N SER A 69 2.75 -7.26 27.67
CA SER A 69 4.21 -7.33 27.78
C SER A 69 4.92 -5.98 27.63
N VAL A 70 4.23 -4.94 27.12
CA VAL A 70 4.84 -3.65 26.73
C VAL A 70 5.09 -2.72 27.92
N LYS A 71 4.67 -3.08 29.14
CA LYS A 71 4.69 -2.18 30.32
C LYS A 71 6.05 -1.51 30.62
N THR A 72 7.16 -2.06 30.15
CA THR A 72 8.52 -1.51 30.36
C THR A 72 9.12 -0.82 29.12
N ARG A 73 8.48 -0.93 27.94
CA ARG A 73 9.02 -0.44 26.66
C ARG A 73 8.34 0.85 26.24
N LYS A 74 9.07 1.68 25.48
CA LYS A 74 8.46 2.87 24.86
C LYS A 74 7.67 2.47 23.63
N VAL A 75 6.39 2.81 23.59
CA VAL A 75 5.49 2.45 22.49
C VAL A 75 5.61 3.43 21.33
N ILE A 76 5.71 2.88 20.12
CA ILE A 76 5.68 3.62 18.88
C ILE A 76 4.54 3.09 18.01
N ILE A 77 3.65 3.97 17.56
CA ILE A 77 2.56 3.62 16.64
C ILE A 77 2.92 4.05 15.23
N PHE A 78 2.73 3.15 14.26
CA PHE A 78 2.83 3.38 12.83
C PHE A 78 1.44 3.29 12.20
N SER A 79 0.89 4.40 11.70
CA SER A 79 -0.45 4.40 11.08
C SER A 79 -0.44 4.56 9.56
N PHE A 80 -1.35 3.84 8.89
CA PHE A 80 -1.47 3.85 7.43
C PHE A 80 -2.85 3.40 6.95
N ARG A 81 -3.28 3.86 5.77
CA ARG A 81 -4.47 3.36 5.06
C ARG A 81 -4.14 2.46 3.89
N THR A 82 -2.93 2.54 3.35
CA THR A 82 -2.52 1.81 2.15
C THR A 82 -1.26 0.99 2.34
N LEU A 83 -1.24 -0.19 1.72
CA LEU A 83 -0.21 -1.22 1.87
C LEU A 83 1.23 -0.73 1.63
N HIS A 84 1.44 0.18 0.66
CA HIS A 84 2.79 0.64 0.28
C HIS A 84 3.50 1.42 1.39
N PHE A 85 2.80 1.85 2.44
CA PHE A 85 3.43 2.52 3.59
C PHE A 85 4.21 1.55 4.49
N LEU A 86 3.89 0.26 4.45
CA LEU A 86 4.67 -0.76 5.17
C LEU A 86 6.14 -0.76 4.73
N ASP A 87 6.40 -0.49 3.46
CA ASP A 87 7.76 -0.41 2.90
C ASP A 87 8.59 0.76 3.46
N TRP A 88 7.92 1.78 4.02
CA TRP A 88 8.57 2.88 4.71
C TRP A 88 8.79 2.58 6.19
N PHE A 89 7.82 1.89 6.79
CA PHE A 89 7.77 1.64 8.22
C PHE A 89 8.65 0.47 8.65
N ALA A 90 8.63 -0.64 7.93
CA ALA A 90 9.39 -1.83 8.30
C ALA A 90 10.90 -1.58 8.44
N PRO A 91 11.57 -0.84 7.52
CA PRO A 91 12.98 -0.49 7.71
C PRO A 91 13.28 0.27 9.00
N ILE A 92 12.36 1.17 9.42
CA ILE A 92 12.51 1.94 10.65
C ILE A 92 12.34 1.02 11.85
N HIS A 93 11.32 0.16 11.83
CA HIS A 93 11.10 -0.84 12.88
C HIS A 93 12.33 -1.74 13.06
N LEU A 94 12.81 -2.36 11.98
CA LEU A 94 13.97 -3.24 12.03
C LEU A 94 15.25 -2.52 12.48
N ALA A 95 15.42 -1.25 12.08
CA ALA A 95 16.54 -0.45 12.55
C ALA A 95 16.45 -0.14 14.05
N LEU A 96 15.25 0.15 14.57
CA LEU A 96 15.01 0.36 16.00
C LEU A 96 15.32 -0.90 16.80
N GLU A 97 14.83 -2.06 16.35
CA GLU A 97 15.09 -3.35 17.00
C GLU A 97 16.58 -3.69 17.01
N ARG A 98 17.28 -3.47 15.89
CA ARG A 98 18.73 -3.73 15.78
C ARG A 98 19.58 -2.78 16.62
N LEU A 99 19.29 -1.48 16.60
CA LEU A 99 20.12 -0.46 17.24
C LEU A 99 19.77 -0.27 18.73
N TYR A 100 18.53 -0.58 19.10
CA TYR A 100 17.98 -0.37 20.43
C TYR A 100 17.13 -1.57 20.85
N PRO A 101 17.75 -2.76 20.99
CA PRO A 101 17.01 -3.99 21.30
C PRO A 101 16.21 -3.83 22.58
N GLU A 102 14.97 -4.30 22.54
CA GLU A 102 14.01 -4.32 23.66
C GLU A 102 13.64 -2.95 24.27
N LYS A 103 14.11 -1.83 23.71
CA LYS A 103 13.79 -0.48 24.22
C LYS A 103 12.42 0.01 23.75
N TYR A 104 12.00 -0.42 22.57
CA TYR A 104 10.80 0.05 21.91
C TYR A 104 9.88 -1.11 21.55
N GLU A 105 8.57 -0.88 21.60
CA GLU A 105 7.59 -1.77 20.98
C GLU A 105 6.85 -1.01 19.88
N VAL A 106 6.69 -1.63 18.71
CA VAL A 106 6.12 -1.00 17.53
C VAL A 106 4.81 -1.65 17.15
N PHE A 107 3.74 -0.86 17.07
CA PHE A 107 2.42 -1.30 16.61
C PHE A 107 2.04 -0.68 15.27
N TYR A 108 1.46 -1.49 14.39
CA TYR A 108 1.04 -1.12 13.04
C TYR A 108 -0.48 -0.98 13.01
N ILE A 109 -0.97 0.25 12.92
CA ILE A 109 -2.41 0.53 12.96
C ILE A 109 -2.92 0.84 11.55
N ASN A 110 -3.71 -0.08 11.01
CA ASN A 110 -4.32 0.08 9.71
C ASN A 110 -5.68 0.81 9.80
N PHE A 111 -5.84 1.80 8.93
CA PHE A 111 -7.08 2.54 8.69
C PHE A 111 -7.63 2.24 7.29
N GLY A 112 -7.31 1.06 6.74
CA GLY A 112 -7.70 0.67 5.37
C GLY A 112 -9.21 0.73 5.16
N ALA A 113 -9.99 0.40 6.19
CA ALA A 113 -11.45 0.42 6.13
C ALA A 113 -12.06 1.83 5.91
N THR A 114 -11.29 2.89 6.17
CA THR A 114 -11.70 4.28 5.92
C THR A 114 -11.65 4.67 4.44
N LEU A 115 -11.04 3.83 3.59
CA LEU A 115 -11.01 4.05 2.16
C LEU A 115 -12.33 3.60 1.53
N HIS A 116 -13.02 4.50 0.81
CA HIS A 116 -14.30 4.27 0.12
C HIS A 116 -14.35 2.99 -0.73
N ARG A 117 -13.19 2.51 -1.21
CA ARG A 117 -13.11 1.32 -2.06
C ARG A 117 -12.97 0.02 -1.29
N ILE A 118 -12.42 0.10 -0.08
CA ILE A 118 -12.17 -1.05 0.78
C ILE A 118 -13.38 -1.24 1.71
N GLY A 119 -13.78 -0.17 2.42
CA GLY A 119 -14.86 -0.26 3.41
C GLY A 119 -14.56 -1.31 4.48
N THR A 120 -15.59 -1.92 5.05
CA THR A 120 -15.47 -2.89 6.16
C THR A 120 -15.84 -4.33 5.77
N GLY A 121 -15.99 -4.58 4.48
CA GLY A 121 -16.54 -5.82 3.93
C GLY A 121 -15.50 -6.86 3.52
N PHE A 122 -15.84 -7.74 2.58
CA PHE A 122 -14.91 -8.74 2.04
C PHE A 122 -13.60 -8.14 1.50
N GLU A 123 -13.68 -6.95 0.88
CA GLU A 123 -12.53 -6.21 0.41
C GLU A 123 -11.58 -5.82 1.56
N TYR A 124 -12.12 -5.53 2.74
CA TYR A 124 -11.30 -5.25 3.92
C TYR A 124 -10.54 -6.49 4.38
N LEU A 125 -11.18 -7.67 4.39
CA LEU A 125 -10.50 -8.92 4.74
C LEU A 125 -9.37 -9.25 3.78
N ARG A 126 -9.61 -9.09 2.48
CA ARG A 126 -8.57 -9.24 1.44
C ARG A 126 -7.45 -8.23 1.61
N TYR A 127 -7.76 -7.01 2.05
CA TYR A 127 -6.75 -6.00 2.35
C TYR A 127 -5.94 -6.37 3.60
N HIS A 128 -6.61 -6.77 4.68
CA HIS A 128 -6.00 -7.16 5.95
C HIS A 128 -5.00 -8.30 5.77
N ARG A 129 -5.40 -9.38 5.09
CA ARG A 129 -4.52 -10.52 4.78
C ARG A 129 -3.26 -10.10 4.02
N LYS A 130 -3.38 -9.16 3.08
CA LYS A 130 -2.22 -8.67 2.33
C LYS A 130 -1.28 -7.81 3.16
N VAL A 131 -1.80 -7.10 4.15
CA VAL A 131 -0.97 -6.38 5.11
C VAL A 131 -0.12 -7.38 5.88
N GLU A 132 -0.74 -8.45 6.40
CA GLU A 132 -0.02 -9.50 7.15
C GLU A 132 1.02 -10.22 6.27
N GLU A 133 0.64 -10.64 5.06
CA GLU A 133 1.56 -11.24 4.09
C GLU A 133 2.74 -10.31 3.77
N ARG A 134 2.48 -8.99 3.61
CA ARG A 134 3.55 -8.02 3.34
C ARG A 134 4.45 -7.81 4.54
N MET A 135 3.91 -7.79 5.76
CA MET A 135 4.71 -7.68 6.98
C MET A 135 5.65 -8.86 7.14
N LEU A 136 5.16 -10.08 6.92
CA LEU A 136 5.99 -11.29 6.93
C LEU A 136 7.13 -11.22 5.90
N LEU A 137 6.84 -10.79 4.67
CA LEU A 137 7.86 -10.60 3.63
C LEU A 137 8.91 -9.54 3.99
N LEU A 138 8.54 -8.57 4.83
CA LEU A 138 9.42 -7.52 5.34
C LEU A 138 10.12 -7.94 6.64
N GLY A 139 9.94 -9.17 7.12
CA GLY A 139 10.55 -9.66 8.37
C GLY A 139 9.90 -9.13 9.64
N VAL A 140 8.65 -8.65 9.57
CA VAL A 140 7.90 -8.11 10.70
C VAL A 140 6.74 -9.04 11.05
N SER A 141 6.60 -9.39 12.34
CA SER A 141 5.48 -10.22 12.80
C SER A 141 4.12 -9.53 12.65
N PRO A 142 3.12 -10.18 12.04
CA PRO A 142 1.73 -9.69 11.97
C PRO A 142 1.03 -9.53 13.32
N LEU A 143 1.54 -10.13 14.41
CA LEU A 143 0.96 -9.92 15.75
C LEU A 143 0.95 -8.46 16.18
N ARG A 144 1.85 -7.64 15.61
CA ARG A 144 1.94 -6.19 15.86
C ARG A 144 0.94 -5.38 15.05
N HIS A 145 0.17 -6.00 14.18
CA HIS A 145 -0.76 -5.34 13.27
C HIS A 145 -2.17 -5.34 13.82
N PHE A 146 -2.77 -4.15 13.85
CA PHE A 146 -4.13 -3.93 14.30
C PHE A 146 -4.93 -3.11 13.30
N SER A 147 -6.19 -3.45 13.10
CA SER A 147 -7.17 -2.53 12.52
C SER A 147 -7.56 -1.44 13.51
N HIS A 148 -7.84 -0.22 13.03
CA HIS A 148 -8.36 0.82 13.93
C HIS A 148 -9.70 0.44 14.60
N GLN A 149 -10.44 -0.53 14.03
CA GLN A 149 -11.71 -1.02 14.58
C GLN A 149 -11.50 -2.01 15.72
N GLU A 150 -10.49 -2.90 15.61
CA GLU A 150 -10.22 -3.89 16.65
C GLU A 150 -9.57 -3.28 17.90
N LEU A 151 -9.01 -2.07 17.82
CA LEU A 151 -8.41 -1.40 18.97
C LEU A 151 -9.36 -1.27 20.16
N ALA A 152 -10.66 -1.07 19.89
CA ALA A 152 -11.68 -0.98 20.93
C ALA A 152 -11.95 -2.32 21.63
N GLU A 153 -11.51 -3.45 21.06
CA GLU A 153 -11.64 -4.78 21.65
C GLU A 153 -10.56 -5.05 22.73
N PHE A 154 -9.53 -4.20 22.82
CA PHE A 154 -8.44 -4.33 23.78
C PHE A 154 -8.59 -3.28 24.90
N SER A 155 -8.73 -3.74 26.14
CA SER A 155 -9.09 -2.90 27.29
C SER A 155 -7.97 -1.96 27.76
N SER A 156 -6.74 -2.11 27.27
CA SER A 156 -5.58 -1.32 27.71
C SER A 156 -4.54 -1.18 26.59
N PHE A 157 -4.98 -0.78 25.39
CA PHE A 157 -4.03 -0.49 24.32
C PHE A 157 -3.06 0.62 24.77
N PRO A 158 -1.74 0.42 24.66
CA PRO A 158 -0.78 1.30 25.32
C PRO A 158 -0.70 2.66 24.64
N GLU A 159 -0.52 3.71 25.45
CA GLU A 159 -0.34 5.06 24.92
C GLU A 159 1.01 5.19 24.20
N PRO A 160 1.01 5.65 22.93
CA PRO A 160 2.24 5.84 22.17
C PRO A 160 3.07 7.02 22.70
N ALA A 161 4.36 6.79 22.93
CA ALA A 161 5.31 7.87 23.13
C ALA A 161 5.59 8.64 21.82
N VAL A 162 5.55 7.92 20.69
CA VAL A 162 5.76 8.47 19.35
C VAL A 162 4.73 7.91 18.38
N HIS A 163 4.16 8.77 17.53
CA HIS A 163 3.31 8.34 16.42
C HIS A 163 3.94 8.75 15.10
N LEU A 164 4.15 7.78 14.24
CA LEU A 164 4.70 7.94 12.90
C LEU A 164 3.63 7.63 11.85
N THR A 165 3.46 8.55 10.90
CA THR A 165 2.45 8.41 9.83
C THR A 165 2.95 9.00 8.53
N CYS A 166 2.37 8.56 7.41
CA CYS A 166 2.63 9.13 6.09
C CYS A 166 1.48 9.99 5.54
N GLU A 167 0.36 10.08 6.26
CA GLU A 167 -0.86 10.73 5.76
C GLU A 167 -1.74 11.26 6.89
N SER A 168 -2.63 12.20 6.57
CA SER A 168 -3.69 12.59 7.49
C SER A 168 -4.85 11.60 7.43
N ILE A 169 -5.22 11.07 8.60
CA ILE A 169 -6.29 10.11 8.79
C ILE A 169 -7.32 10.73 9.73
N ARG A 170 -8.48 11.11 9.20
CA ARG A 170 -9.50 11.84 9.98
C ARG A 170 -10.08 11.07 11.16
N GLN A 171 -10.11 9.74 11.07
CA GLN A 171 -10.66 8.86 12.11
C GLN A 171 -9.62 8.43 13.15
N GLU A 172 -8.39 8.91 13.02
CA GLU A 172 -7.35 8.63 14.01
C GLU A 172 -7.51 9.56 15.21
N THR A 173 -7.53 8.98 16.41
CA THR A 173 -7.92 9.67 17.65
C THR A 173 -6.85 9.60 18.75
N PHE A 174 -5.63 9.14 18.43
CA PHE A 174 -4.60 8.99 19.46
C PHE A 174 -4.16 10.38 19.96
N SER A 175 -4.20 10.56 21.28
CA SER A 175 -3.58 11.71 21.94
C SER A 175 -2.09 11.41 22.11
N ILE A 176 -1.21 12.15 21.43
CA ILE A 176 0.23 11.86 21.38
C ILE A 176 1.04 13.13 21.58
N THR A 177 2.13 13.01 22.34
CA THR A 177 3.08 14.10 22.61
C THR A 177 4.05 14.37 21.45
N GLN A 178 4.52 13.32 20.76
CA GLN A 178 5.41 13.46 19.61
C GLN A 178 4.85 12.78 18.36
N ARG A 179 4.58 13.59 17.34
CA ARG A 179 4.15 13.12 16.02
C ARG A 179 5.21 13.37 14.96
N ILE A 180 5.52 12.31 14.21
CA ILE A 180 6.48 12.28 13.12
C ILE A 180 5.73 12.07 11.79
N TYR A 181 5.91 13.00 10.86
CA TYR A 181 5.40 12.84 9.50
C TYR A 181 6.51 12.36 8.55
N LEU A 182 6.28 11.21 7.92
CA LEU A 182 7.06 10.75 6.79
C LEU A 182 6.34 11.15 5.49
N PRO A 183 7.02 11.77 4.53
CA PRO A 183 6.39 12.14 3.27
C PRO A 183 6.09 10.91 2.46
N HIS A 184 4.84 10.85 2.02
CA HIS A 184 4.35 9.86 1.07
C HIS A 184 5.11 9.90 -0.28
N TYR A 185 5.74 11.03 -0.63
CA TYR A 185 6.40 11.24 -1.93
C TYR A 185 7.83 11.74 -1.81
N ALA A 186 8.63 11.41 -2.83
CA ALA A 186 9.95 12.00 -3.03
C ALA A 186 9.91 13.48 -3.43
N LEU A 187 8.77 13.92 -3.96
CA LEU A 187 8.48 15.28 -4.40
C LEU A 187 7.08 15.64 -3.92
N PRO A 188 6.84 16.82 -3.35
CA PRO A 188 5.49 17.29 -3.05
C PRO A 188 4.63 17.20 -4.31
N LYS A 189 3.44 16.59 -4.24
CA LYS A 189 2.50 16.74 -5.36
C LYS A 189 2.13 18.21 -5.48
N ALA A 190 1.83 18.68 -6.69
CA ALA A 190 1.37 20.06 -6.92
C ALA A 190 0.13 20.46 -6.08
N ILE A 191 -0.60 19.48 -5.53
CA ILE A 191 -1.76 19.66 -4.63
C ILE A 191 -1.39 19.69 -3.14
N ASP A 192 -0.22 19.21 -2.75
CA ASP A 192 0.23 19.17 -1.35
C ASP A 192 0.99 20.47 -1.05
N LYS A 193 0.26 21.60 -1.01
CA LYS A 193 0.84 22.92 -0.73
C LYS A 193 1.28 23.12 0.73
N GLY A 194 0.94 22.19 1.64
CA GLY A 194 1.29 22.24 3.06
C GLY A 194 1.07 20.90 3.78
N LEU A 195 1.50 20.84 5.04
CA LEU A 195 1.13 19.74 5.94
C LEU A 195 -0.39 19.77 6.20
N PRO A 196 -1.02 18.62 6.47
CA PRO A 196 -2.44 18.59 6.84
C PRO A 196 -2.74 19.51 8.03
N GLU A 197 -3.59 20.52 7.82
CA GLU A 197 -3.91 21.54 8.84
C GLU A 197 -4.59 20.95 10.08
N ASN A 198 -5.27 19.82 9.91
CA ASN A 198 -6.03 19.16 10.97
C ASN A 198 -5.14 18.35 11.95
N ILE A 199 -3.83 18.31 11.74
CA ILE A 199 -2.90 17.54 12.58
C ILE A 199 -1.68 18.41 12.92
N ARG A 200 -1.37 18.52 14.21
CA ARG A 200 -0.13 19.18 14.67
C ARG A 200 1.01 18.18 14.63
N PHE A 201 2.09 18.53 13.92
CA PHE A 201 3.29 17.69 13.81
C PHE A 201 4.43 18.35 14.56
N ASN A 202 5.23 17.54 15.28
CA ASN A 202 6.42 18.03 15.99
C ASN A 202 7.68 17.86 15.13
N HIS A 203 7.72 16.80 14.31
CA HIS A 203 8.88 16.44 13.51
C HIS A 203 8.47 16.06 12.08
N LEU A 204 9.28 16.51 11.12
CA LEU A 204 9.06 16.25 9.71
C LEU A 204 10.35 15.71 9.05
N PHE A 205 10.24 14.55 8.41
CA PHE A 205 11.38 13.88 7.77
C PHE A 205 11.28 13.93 6.26
N LEU A 206 11.73 15.02 5.63
CA LEU A 206 11.67 15.12 4.18
C LEU A 206 12.94 14.59 3.51
N PRO A 207 12.79 13.83 2.42
CA PRO A 207 13.90 13.57 1.55
C PRO A 207 14.20 14.78 0.69
N THR A 208 15.47 14.99 0.39
CA THR A 208 15.88 16.06 -0.51
C THR A 208 16.59 15.47 -1.71
N ARG A 209 15.97 15.65 -2.87
CA ARG A 209 16.65 15.84 -4.16
C ARG A 209 16.06 17.11 -4.80
N PRO A 210 16.79 17.81 -5.67
CA PRO A 210 16.30 19.03 -6.31
C PRO A 210 14.92 18.79 -6.93
N PRO A 211 13.91 19.67 -6.71
CA PRO A 211 14.02 21.11 -6.59
C PRO A 211 13.97 21.68 -5.15
N TYR A 212 14.03 20.84 -4.10
CA TYR A 212 14.00 21.30 -2.70
C TYR A 212 15.28 20.91 -1.92
N THR A 213 15.95 21.92 -1.35
CA THR A 213 17.05 21.75 -0.38
C THR A 213 16.51 21.74 1.05
N TYR A 214 17.27 21.17 2.00
CA TYR A 214 16.89 21.21 3.42
C TYR A 214 16.72 22.66 3.92
N GLN A 215 17.49 23.60 3.37
CA GLN A 215 17.35 25.02 3.65
C GLN A 215 15.97 25.56 3.25
N GLN A 216 15.53 25.29 2.01
CA GLN A 216 14.20 25.71 1.54
C GLN A 216 13.06 25.06 2.33
N LEU A 217 13.28 23.88 2.90
CA LEU A 217 12.30 23.24 3.77
C LEU A 217 12.25 23.93 5.14
N ASN A 218 13.40 24.23 5.75
CA ASN A 218 13.48 24.96 7.01
C ASN A 218 12.83 26.34 6.94
N GLU A 219 12.98 27.05 5.81
CA GLU A 219 12.37 28.36 5.59
C GLU A 219 10.84 28.30 5.38
N LYS A 220 10.31 27.15 4.96
CA LYS A 220 8.89 27.00 4.56
C LYS A 220 7.99 26.53 5.71
N PHE A 221 8.52 25.88 6.73
CA PHE A 221 7.72 25.34 7.83
C PHE A 221 7.71 26.27 9.05
N PRO A 222 6.61 26.30 9.82
CA PRO A 222 6.53 27.12 11.03
C PRO A 222 7.51 26.66 12.12
N ASP A 223 7.90 27.57 13.02
CA ASP A 223 8.94 27.36 14.06
C ASP A 223 8.73 26.15 14.97
N ASN A 224 7.49 25.65 15.07
CA ASN A 224 7.15 24.49 15.88
C ASN A 224 7.43 23.14 15.17
N VAL A 225 7.88 23.14 13.92
CA VAL A 225 8.22 21.93 13.15
C VAL A 225 9.73 21.84 12.94
N LYS A 226 10.33 20.76 13.44
CA LYS A 226 11.76 20.48 13.21
C LYS A 226 11.95 19.58 12.00
N VAL A 227 12.73 20.04 11.01
CA VAL A 227 13.14 19.24 9.85
C VAL A 227 14.48 18.57 10.11
N HIS A 228 14.60 17.29 9.76
CA HIS A 228 15.81 16.48 10.00
C HIS A 228 16.45 16.01 8.69
N SER A 229 17.75 16.25 8.53
CA SER A 229 18.53 15.89 7.33
C SER A 229 19.09 14.47 7.39
N VAL A 230 18.21 13.47 7.28
CA VAL A 230 18.58 12.05 7.50
C VAL A 230 18.41 11.16 6.26
N GLY A 231 18.10 11.73 5.10
CA GLY A 231 17.84 10.95 3.89
C GLY A 231 16.56 10.10 3.98
N TYR A 232 16.41 9.10 3.11
CA TYR A 232 15.25 8.20 3.12
C TYR A 232 15.54 6.93 3.94
N PRO A 233 14.74 6.61 4.98
CA PRO A 233 14.91 5.36 5.74
C PRO A 233 14.92 4.10 4.87
N LYS A 234 14.08 4.05 3.83
CA LYS A 234 14.01 2.91 2.90
C LYS A 234 15.31 2.66 2.10
N LEU A 235 16.18 3.66 1.95
CA LEU A 235 17.47 3.49 1.28
C LEU A 235 18.51 2.82 2.20
N HIS A 236 18.28 2.86 3.51
CA HIS A 236 19.10 2.20 4.52
C HIS A 236 18.59 0.80 4.88
N ALA A 237 17.44 0.40 4.33
CA ALA A 237 16.96 -0.97 4.42
C ALA A 237 17.96 -1.87 3.68
N VAL A 238 18.71 -2.68 4.43
CA VAL A 238 19.45 -3.79 3.83
C VAL A 238 18.39 -4.74 3.27
N VAL A 239 18.26 -4.77 1.95
CA VAL A 239 17.32 -5.65 1.25
C VAL A 239 17.79 -7.09 1.46
N GLN A 240 17.37 -7.72 2.56
CA GLN A 240 17.70 -9.12 2.86
C GLN A 240 16.98 -10.10 1.94
N SER A 241 15.98 -9.65 1.18
CA SER A 241 15.35 -10.44 0.14
C SER A 241 15.52 -9.76 -1.21
N ASN A 242 16.52 -10.19 -1.98
CA ASN A 242 16.45 -10.09 -3.43
C ASN A 242 15.21 -10.90 -3.85
N VAL A 243 14.05 -10.25 -3.90
CA VAL A 243 12.85 -10.85 -4.47
C VAL A 243 13.18 -11.13 -5.93
N LYS A 244 13.55 -12.38 -6.22
CA LYS A 244 13.77 -12.86 -7.58
C LYS A 244 12.40 -12.91 -8.26
N HIS A 245 12.01 -11.79 -8.87
CA HIS A 245 10.86 -11.71 -9.76
C HIS A 245 10.99 -12.73 -10.89
N PHE A 246 12.21 -12.90 -11.41
CA PHE A 246 12.56 -13.94 -12.37
C PHE A 246 13.46 -14.96 -11.68
N LYS A 247 12.92 -16.14 -11.37
CA LYS A 247 13.72 -17.27 -10.87
C LYS A 247 14.61 -17.77 -12.01
N ASP A 248 15.87 -18.03 -11.68
CA ASP A 248 16.85 -18.71 -12.54
C ASP A 248 17.03 -18.12 -13.95
N ASN A 249 16.94 -16.79 -14.06
CA ASN A 249 17.09 -16.06 -15.32
C ASN A 249 18.16 -14.97 -15.16
N GLU A 250 19.27 -15.12 -15.87
CA GLU A 250 20.45 -14.24 -15.77
C GLU A 250 20.39 -13.00 -16.66
N ARG A 251 19.31 -12.84 -17.44
CA ARG A 251 19.15 -11.67 -18.32
C ARG A 251 19.10 -10.37 -17.50
N PRO A 252 19.68 -9.26 -18.03
CA PRO A 252 19.61 -7.96 -17.38
C PRO A 252 18.17 -7.48 -17.16
N VAL A 253 17.89 -6.92 -15.99
CA VAL A 253 16.55 -6.44 -15.59
C VAL A 253 16.41 -4.93 -15.81
N VAL A 254 15.36 -4.52 -16.51
CA VAL A 254 14.95 -3.13 -16.74
C VAL A 254 13.68 -2.84 -15.94
N ILE A 255 13.71 -1.81 -15.09
CA ILE A 255 12.54 -1.36 -14.34
C ILE A 255 11.90 -0.18 -15.07
N TYR A 256 10.67 -0.34 -15.55
CA TYR A 256 9.88 0.75 -16.12
C TYR A 256 8.89 1.29 -15.08
N ALA A 257 9.11 2.52 -14.61
CA ALA A 257 8.31 3.14 -13.55
C ALA A 257 7.76 4.52 -13.98
N PRO A 258 6.66 4.57 -14.76
CA PRO A 258 6.13 5.83 -15.28
C PRO A 258 5.54 6.72 -14.18
N SER A 259 5.56 8.03 -14.43
CA SER A 259 4.94 9.06 -13.59
C SER A 259 3.42 8.85 -13.44
N LEU A 260 2.82 9.52 -12.45
CA LEU A 260 1.38 9.53 -12.22
C LEU A 260 0.58 10.18 -13.37
N GLU A 261 1.24 10.96 -14.22
CA GLU A 261 0.62 11.68 -15.33
C GLU A 261 0.06 10.74 -16.40
N ILE A 262 -1.24 10.50 -16.33
CA ILE A 262 -1.91 9.49 -17.15
C ILE A 262 -1.87 9.81 -18.65
N ASN A 263 -1.85 11.10 -19.02
CA ASN A 263 -1.77 11.51 -20.42
C ASN A 263 -0.42 11.14 -21.02
N LEU A 264 0.68 11.40 -20.30
CA LEU A 264 2.02 10.99 -20.73
C LEU A 264 2.14 9.47 -20.88
N LEU A 265 1.51 8.71 -19.96
CA LEU A 265 1.48 7.26 -20.07
C LEU A 265 0.73 6.81 -21.34
N PHE A 266 -0.46 7.36 -21.60
CA PHE A 266 -1.22 7.01 -22.81
C PHE A 266 -0.53 7.46 -24.08
N ASP A 267 0.09 8.65 -24.11
CA ASP A 267 0.88 9.11 -25.25
C ASP A 267 2.07 8.17 -25.54
N ALA A 268 2.73 7.67 -24.51
CA ALA A 268 3.81 6.69 -24.66
C ALA A 268 3.29 5.34 -25.18
N LEU A 269 2.15 4.87 -24.66
CA LEU A 269 1.49 3.67 -25.15
C LEU A 269 1.06 3.82 -26.63
N ASP A 270 0.52 4.97 -27.02
CA ASP A 270 0.10 5.29 -28.39
C ASP A 270 1.28 5.38 -29.38
N LYS A 271 2.46 5.70 -28.87
CA LYS A 271 3.73 5.67 -29.60
C LYS A 271 4.33 4.27 -29.71
N GLY A 272 3.65 3.23 -29.20
CA GLY A 272 4.07 1.84 -29.35
C GLY A 272 5.07 1.37 -28.30
N LEU A 273 5.08 1.98 -27.10
CA LEU A 273 6.01 1.60 -26.03
C LEU A 273 5.99 0.10 -25.73
N LEU A 274 4.80 -0.51 -25.68
CA LEU A 274 4.69 -1.95 -25.38
C LEU A 274 5.28 -2.81 -26.48
N ASP A 275 5.11 -2.43 -27.74
CA ASP A 275 5.70 -3.15 -28.88
C ASP A 275 7.23 -3.08 -28.85
N ILE A 276 7.77 -1.94 -28.41
CA ILE A 276 9.23 -1.77 -28.21
C ILE A 276 9.70 -2.70 -27.09
N ILE A 277 9.03 -2.69 -25.94
CA ILE A 277 9.40 -3.53 -24.79
C ILE A 277 9.33 -5.03 -25.15
N LYS A 278 8.28 -5.45 -25.86
CA LYS A 278 8.12 -6.84 -26.34
C LYS A 278 9.25 -7.31 -27.24
N LYS A 279 9.74 -6.44 -28.12
CA LYS A 279 10.85 -6.77 -29.04
C LYS A 279 12.19 -6.90 -28.33
N LEU A 280 12.32 -6.35 -27.13
CA LEU A 280 13.56 -6.34 -26.35
C LEU A 280 13.70 -7.62 -25.49
N THR A 281 13.66 -8.79 -26.14
CA THR A 281 13.67 -10.10 -25.47
C THR A 281 14.98 -10.43 -24.76
N GLN A 282 16.07 -9.71 -25.07
CA GLN A 282 17.36 -9.81 -24.38
C GLN A 282 17.32 -9.24 -22.95
N TYR A 283 16.28 -8.48 -22.61
CA TYR A 283 16.08 -7.91 -21.27
C TYR A 283 14.85 -8.53 -20.60
N LEU A 284 14.91 -8.57 -19.27
CA LEU A 284 13.74 -8.79 -18.41
C LEU A 284 13.15 -7.45 -18.02
N PHE A 285 11.85 -7.29 -18.10
CA PHE A 285 11.19 -6.04 -17.74
C PHE A 285 10.35 -6.19 -16.48
N VAL A 286 10.48 -5.23 -15.58
CA VAL A 286 9.59 -5.07 -14.41
C VAL A 286 8.84 -3.75 -14.57
N ILE A 287 7.54 -3.80 -14.81
CA ILE A 287 6.70 -2.60 -14.93
C ILE A 287 6.11 -2.25 -13.56
N LYS A 288 6.42 -1.06 -13.04
CA LYS A 288 5.98 -0.56 -11.73
C LYS A 288 5.14 0.70 -11.88
N LEU A 289 3.81 0.55 -11.78
CA LEU A 289 2.88 1.68 -11.88
C LEU A 289 2.64 2.35 -10.52
N HIS A 290 2.38 3.66 -10.52
CA HIS A 290 2.07 4.42 -9.31
C HIS A 290 0.76 3.93 -8.63
N PRO A 291 0.68 3.83 -7.28
CA PRO A 291 -0.51 3.34 -6.55
C PRO A 291 -1.83 4.07 -6.85
N SER A 292 -1.80 5.38 -7.16
CA SER A 292 -3.02 6.12 -7.58
C SER A 292 -3.46 5.82 -9.02
N LEU A 293 -2.54 5.47 -9.94
CA LEU A 293 -2.91 4.81 -11.21
C LEU A 293 -3.43 3.39 -10.91
N ALA A 294 -2.86 2.76 -9.88
CA ALA A 294 -3.34 1.53 -9.26
C ALA A 294 -4.62 1.71 -8.41
N SER A 295 -5.20 2.91 -8.34
CA SER A 295 -6.58 3.09 -7.89
C SER A 295 -7.50 2.88 -9.12
N ARG A 296 -7.08 3.29 -10.32
CA ARG A 296 -7.68 2.80 -11.57
C ARG A 296 -7.17 1.39 -11.93
N ARG A 297 -6.73 0.62 -10.91
CA ARG A 297 -5.96 -0.63 -10.93
C ARG A 297 -6.40 -1.60 -12.00
N HIS A 298 -7.71 -1.78 -12.15
CA HIS A 298 -8.22 -2.85 -12.99
C HIS A 298 -8.15 -2.52 -14.49
N TYR A 299 -7.85 -1.29 -14.90
CA TYR A 299 -7.94 -0.90 -16.32
C TYR A 299 -6.57 -0.74 -16.98
N VAL A 300 -5.66 0.04 -16.40
CA VAL A 300 -4.32 0.27 -16.98
C VAL A 300 -3.44 -0.95 -16.80
N THR A 301 -3.38 -1.51 -15.59
CA THR A 301 -2.62 -2.74 -15.33
C THR A 301 -3.17 -3.88 -16.19
N SER A 302 -4.48 -4.19 -16.14
CA SER A 302 -5.05 -5.27 -16.97
C SER A 302 -4.92 -5.04 -18.48
N PHE A 303 -4.99 -3.79 -18.95
CA PHE A 303 -4.76 -3.48 -20.36
C PHE A 303 -3.33 -3.83 -20.75
N ILE A 304 -2.35 -3.32 -19.99
CA ILE A 304 -0.96 -3.60 -20.31
C ILE A 304 -0.66 -5.09 -20.09
N SER A 305 -1.15 -5.73 -19.03
CA SER A 305 -1.00 -7.18 -18.81
C SER A 305 -1.56 -7.99 -19.97
N ARG A 306 -2.76 -7.68 -20.49
CA ARG A 306 -3.30 -8.36 -21.69
C ARG A 306 -2.52 -8.08 -22.95
N GLN A 307 -2.02 -6.85 -23.11
CA GLN A 307 -1.14 -6.51 -24.22
C GLN A 307 0.20 -7.21 -24.13
N LEU A 308 0.58 -7.75 -22.97
CA LEU A 308 1.85 -8.42 -22.71
C LEU A 308 1.68 -9.88 -22.28
N ASP A 309 0.48 -10.46 -22.44
CA ASP A 309 0.14 -11.79 -21.91
C ASP A 309 0.96 -12.92 -22.57
N ASP A 310 1.53 -12.64 -23.74
CA ASP A 310 2.41 -13.48 -24.56
C ASP A 310 3.92 -13.23 -24.30
N ALA A 311 4.27 -12.29 -23.44
CA ALA A 311 5.66 -11.88 -23.21
C ALA A 311 6.23 -12.44 -21.90
N GLU A 312 6.92 -13.57 -21.99
CA GLU A 312 7.53 -14.26 -20.83
C GLU A 312 8.66 -13.44 -20.16
N ASN A 313 9.25 -12.49 -20.87
CA ASN A 313 10.32 -11.63 -20.38
C ASN A 313 9.82 -10.39 -19.63
N ILE A 314 8.50 -10.24 -19.40
CA ILE A 314 7.94 -9.04 -18.76
C ILE A 314 7.07 -9.43 -17.57
N GLN A 315 7.29 -8.76 -16.44
CA GLN A 315 6.48 -8.91 -15.23
C GLN A 315 5.95 -7.57 -14.75
N PHE A 316 4.72 -7.62 -14.22
CA PHE A 316 4.14 -6.51 -13.49
C PHE A 316 4.55 -6.59 -12.03
N ASN A 317 5.11 -5.49 -11.53
CA ASN A 317 5.31 -5.34 -10.10
C ASN A 317 4.00 -4.85 -9.46
N ASP A 318 3.17 -5.81 -9.08
CA ASP A 318 1.94 -5.60 -8.31
C ASP A 318 2.22 -5.20 -6.86
N LEU A 319 3.21 -4.34 -6.61
CA LEU A 319 3.49 -3.69 -5.32
C LEU A 319 2.33 -2.82 -4.79
N ALA A 320 1.16 -2.93 -5.41
CA ALA A 320 -0.08 -2.80 -4.71
C ALA A 320 -0.90 -4.09 -4.96
N GLY A 321 -0.89 -5.01 -4.00
CA GLY A 321 -1.64 -6.26 -4.08
C GLY A 321 -3.14 -6.00 -4.05
N ILE A 322 -3.79 -5.95 -5.20
CA ILE A 322 -5.18 -6.42 -5.37
C ILE A 322 -5.11 -7.23 -6.66
N PRO A 323 -4.94 -8.56 -6.56
CA PRO A 323 -5.20 -9.43 -7.69
C PRO A 323 -6.63 -9.16 -8.12
N GLY A 324 -6.80 -8.63 -9.34
CA GLY A 324 -8.03 -8.79 -10.07
C GLY A 324 -8.22 -10.28 -10.32
N THR A 325 -9.40 -10.76 -10.00
CA THR A 325 -9.93 -12.07 -10.32
C THR A 325 -9.47 -12.61 -11.68
N GLY A 326 -8.93 -13.83 -11.68
CA GLY A 326 -8.91 -14.71 -12.85
C GLY A 326 -7.56 -15.15 -13.38
N ARG A 327 -6.87 -16.04 -12.67
CA ARG A 327 -6.24 -17.24 -13.27
C ARG A 327 -6.23 -18.33 -12.20
N ARG A 328 -6.79 -19.49 -12.54
CA ARG A 328 -6.73 -20.73 -11.76
C ARG A 328 -5.25 -21.00 -11.47
N ILE A 329 -4.85 -20.98 -10.21
CA ILE A 329 -3.72 -21.80 -9.77
C ILE A 329 -4.32 -23.18 -9.64
N ILE A 330 -4.05 -24.00 -10.65
CA ILE A 330 -4.20 -25.45 -10.53
C ILE A 330 -3.25 -25.84 -9.40
N SER A 331 -3.83 -26.35 -8.32
CA SER A 331 -3.13 -27.13 -7.32
C SER A 331 -2.42 -28.28 -8.03
N HIS A 332 -1.12 -28.42 -7.84
CA HIS A 332 -0.52 -29.74 -7.87
C HIS A 332 -0.22 -30.12 -6.42
N ASP A 333 -0.77 -31.29 -6.12
CA ASP A 333 -0.76 -32.05 -4.89
C ASP A 333 0.60 -32.05 -4.18
N TYR A 334 0.55 -31.88 -2.85
CA TYR A 334 0.98 -32.90 -1.90
C TYR A 334 0.04 -32.91 -0.69
#